data_AF-A0A3B9YK83-F1
#
_entry.id   AF-A0A3B9YK83-F1
#
_cell.length_a   1.000
_cell.length_b   1.000
_cell.length_c   1.000
_cell.angle_alpha   90.00
_cell.angle_beta   90.00
_cell.angle_gamma   90.00
#
_symmetry.space_group_name_H-M   'P 1'
#
loop_
_entity.id
_entity.type
_entity.pdbx_description
1 polymer ?
#
loop_
_entity_poly.entity_id
_entity_poly.type
_entity_poly.pdbx_seq_one_letter_code
_entity_poly.pdbx_strand_id
1 'polypeptide(L)'
;MTSWPFQRDLVLRPSRAAGALSSEPAFPSAVWVFLSYLLVSALFHAWKPFDFPPLPGNAMLEPPPGGSAFWMSVQVWQIPLAGLGVLLTGWFAKRLSGEKLPRLLLGSIGCALIPLLLLVVYVNTRMPRPLFGLLWLGLCSLLWPGLRSVDRAAWKPLAAWMLGINAVPLALTPLAVLLVLLRAAPLYQALEYGMAFWMLGLATYGVSRLFRLPAARAFCAVFLAMICEILCLFGLYFLGLVGKPVLSVLLLSL
;
A
#
# COMPACT_ATOMS: atom_id res chain seq x y z
N MET A 1 -24.54 -9.08 -8.80
CA MET A 1 -23.43 -9.19 -9.78
C MET A 1 -22.25 -9.85 -9.08
N THR A 2 -21.81 -11.01 -9.56
CA THR A 2 -20.74 -11.79 -8.92
C THR A 2 -19.39 -11.10 -9.15
N SER A 3 -18.66 -10.77 -8.08
CA SER A 3 -17.32 -10.15 -8.14
C SER A 3 -16.22 -11.10 -8.65
N TRP A 4 -16.57 -12.37 -8.83
CA TRP A 4 -15.68 -13.48 -9.17
C TRP A 4 -14.93 -13.35 -10.52
N PRO A 5 -15.55 -12.89 -11.62
CA PRO A 5 -14.87 -12.81 -12.92
C PRO A 5 -13.73 -11.79 -12.90
N PHE A 6 -13.93 -10.63 -12.29
CA PHE A 6 -12.93 -9.58 -12.18
C PHE A 6 -11.72 -10.02 -11.34
N GLN A 7 -11.97 -10.67 -10.20
CA GLN A 7 -10.92 -11.18 -9.32
C GLN A 7 -10.03 -12.21 -10.00
N ARG A 8 -10.65 -13.21 -10.63
CA ARG A 8 -9.93 -14.26 -11.35
C ARG A 8 -9.11 -13.68 -12.49
N ASP A 9 -9.70 -12.77 -13.26
CA ASP A 9 -9.01 -12.16 -14.39
C ASP A 9 -7.90 -11.22 -13.93
N LEU A 10 -8.01 -10.54 -12.78
CA LEU A 10 -6.93 -9.70 -12.26
C LEU A 10 -5.69 -10.54 -11.89
N VAL A 11 -5.90 -11.72 -11.30
CA VAL A 11 -4.81 -12.62 -10.91
C VAL A 11 -4.23 -13.37 -12.10
N LEU A 12 -5.07 -13.93 -12.98
CA LEU A 12 -4.64 -14.86 -14.03
C LEU A 12 -4.50 -14.21 -15.42
N ARG A 13 -5.21 -13.11 -15.68
CA ARG A 13 -5.32 -12.47 -17.01
C ARG A 13 -5.39 -10.94 -16.86
N PRO A 14 -4.37 -10.28 -16.28
CA PRO A 14 -4.43 -8.87 -15.90
C PRO A 14 -4.73 -7.93 -17.08
N SER A 15 -4.38 -8.32 -18.31
CA SER A 15 -4.75 -7.59 -19.52
C SER A 15 -6.27 -7.53 -19.75
N ARG A 16 -7.02 -8.60 -19.46
CA ARG A 16 -8.48 -8.63 -19.56
C ARG A 16 -9.12 -7.82 -18.44
N ALA A 17 -8.62 -7.95 -17.21
CA ALA A 17 -9.09 -7.15 -16.09
C ALA A 17 -8.91 -5.64 -16.33
N ALA A 18 -7.76 -5.24 -16.90
CA ALA A 18 -7.52 -3.84 -17.26
C ALA A 18 -8.46 -3.34 -18.36
N GLY A 19 -8.81 -4.20 -19.32
CA GLY A 19 -9.84 -3.90 -20.32
C GLY A 19 -11.23 -3.73 -19.72
N ALA A 20 -11.61 -4.61 -18.79
CA ALA A 20 -12.93 -4.60 -18.13
C ALA A 20 -13.16 -3.37 -17.25
N LEU A 21 -12.09 -2.75 -16.71
CA LEU A 21 -12.17 -1.49 -15.95
C LEU A 21 -12.77 -0.32 -16.76
N SER A 22 -12.72 -0.40 -18.09
CA SER A 22 -13.27 0.63 -18.98
C SER A 22 -14.75 0.44 -19.34
N SER A 23 -15.31 -0.76 -19.12
CA SER A 23 -16.62 -1.16 -19.62
C SER A 23 -17.65 -1.53 -18.55
N GLU A 24 -17.22 -1.90 -17.33
CA GLU A 24 -18.10 -2.34 -16.24
C GLU A 24 -17.93 -1.51 -14.95
N PRO A 25 -18.94 -1.50 -14.04
CA PRO A 25 -18.77 -0.97 -12.69
C PRO A 25 -17.88 -1.91 -11.85
N ALA A 26 -16.58 -1.95 -12.13
CA ALA A 26 -15.60 -2.78 -11.42
C ALA A 26 -15.25 -2.26 -10.01
N PHE A 27 -15.56 -0.99 -9.73
CA PHE A 27 -15.19 -0.34 -8.46
C PHE A 27 -15.87 -0.98 -7.23
N PRO A 28 -17.20 -1.21 -7.19
CA PRO A 28 -17.82 -1.94 -6.08
C PRO A 28 -17.22 -3.32 -5.85
N SER A 29 -16.91 -4.06 -6.92
CA SER A 29 -16.28 -5.38 -6.81
C SER A 29 -14.87 -5.30 -6.22
N ALA A 30 -14.08 -4.30 -6.61
CA ALA A 30 -12.76 -4.05 -6.03
C ALA A 30 -12.81 -3.65 -4.56
N VAL A 31 -13.81 -2.84 -4.16
CA VAL A 31 -14.04 -2.51 -2.74
C VAL A 31 -14.38 -3.78 -1.96
N TRP A 32 -15.24 -4.65 -2.49
CA TRP A 32 -15.54 -5.94 -1.86
C TRP A 32 -14.31 -6.83 -1.72
N VAL A 33 -13.44 -6.88 -2.73
CA VAL A 33 -12.15 -7.60 -2.66
C VAL A 33 -11.30 -7.08 -1.52
N PHE A 34 -11.13 -5.76 -1.46
CA PHE A 34 -10.32 -5.12 -0.43
C PHE A 34 -10.87 -5.39 0.98
N LEU A 35 -12.18 -5.20 1.19
CA LEU A 35 -12.81 -5.46 2.49
C LEU A 35 -12.72 -6.94 2.89
N SER A 36 -12.87 -7.85 1.92
CA SER A 36 -12.71 -9.29 2.16
C SER A 36 -11.27 -9.62 2.54
N TYR A 37 -10.30 -9.02 1.85
CA TYR A 37 -8.89 -9.14 2.18
C TYR A 37 -8.59 -8.62 3.60
N LEU A 38 -9.09 -7.44 3.99
CA LEU A 38 -8.88 -6.91 5.34
C LEU A 38 -9.41 -7.89 6.40
N LEU A 39 -10.62 -8.40 6.22
CA LEU A 39 -11.23 -9.36 7.16
C LEU A 39 -10.42 -10.65 7.24
N VAL A 40 -10.09 -11.24 6.09
CA VAL A 40 -9.33 -12.50 6.03
C VAL A 40 -7.92 -12.32 6.58
N SER A 41 -7.27 -11.19 6.29
CA SER A 41 -5.95 -10.84 6.85
C SER A 41 -6.02 -10.71 8.37
N ALA A 42 -7.01 -9.99 8.93
CA ALA A 42 -7.20 -9.91 10.37
C ALA A 42 -7.37 -11.29 11.02
N LEU A 43 -8.24 -12.14 10.45
CA LEU A 43 -8.49 -13.49 10.96
C LEU A 43 -7.24 -14.37 10.85
N PHE A 44 -6.56 -14.32 9.71
CA PHE A 44 -5.34 -15.08 9.47
C PHE A 44 -4.26 -14.71 10.49
N HIS A 45 -4.00 -13.41 10.69
CA HIS A 45 -2.97 -12.96 11.64
C HIS A 45 -3.38 -13.15 13.10
N ALA A 46 -4.67 -13.11 13.43
CA ALA A 46 -5.15 -13.45 14.77
C ALA A 46 -4.98 -14.95 15.09
N TRP A 47 -5.07 -15.81 14.09
CA TRP A 47 -4.91 -17.26 14.22
C TRP A 47 -3.45 -17.73 14.10
N LYS A 48 -2.66 -17.08 13.25
CA LYS A 48 -1.28 -17.45 12.95
C LYS A 48 -0.43 -17.45 14.23
N PRO A 49 0.38 -18.51 14.48
CA PRO A 49 1.29 -18.55 15.63
C PRO A 49 2.24 -17.35 15.64
N PHE A 50 2.42 -16.71 16.80
CA PHE A 50 3.22 -15.50 16.95
C PHE A 50 4.71 -15.72 16.62
N ASP A 51 5.18 -16.95 16.76
CA ASP A 51 6.56 -17.39 16.58
C ASP A 51 6.87 -17.78 15.12
N PHE A 52 5.92 -17.60 14.19
CA PHE A 52 6.04 -18.03 12.81
C PHE A 52 5.87 -16.87 11.81
N PRO A 53 6.71 -16.76 10.75
CA PRO A 53 7.97 -17.48 10.58
C PRO A 53 8.96 -17.08 11.70
N PRO A 54 9.94 -17.94 12.03
CA PRO A 54 10.94 -17.62 13.04
C PRO A 54 11.67 -16.34 12.63
N LEU A 55 11.62 -15.34 13.50
CA LEU A 55 12.29 -14.08 13.26
C LEU A 55 13.81 -14.30 13.33
N PRO A 56 14.61 -13.68 12.44
CA PRO A 56 16.05 -13.72 12.57
C PRO A 56 16.47 -13.07 13.89
N GLY A 57 17.22 -13.82 14.71
CA GLY A 57 17.91 -13.46 15.96
C GLY A 57 17.47 -12.19 16.72
N ASN A 58 16.95 -12.36 17.94
CA ASN A 58 16.66 -11.29 18.93
C ASN A 58 15.83 -10.08 18.44
N ALA A 59 15.21 -10.15 17.25
CA ALA A 59 14.54 -9.01 16.63
C ALA A 59 13.17 -8.65 17.22
N MET A 60 12.60 -9.46 18.13
CA MET A 60 11.39 -9.10 18.86
C MET A 60 11.71 -8.66 20.28
N LEU A 61 11.65 -7.34 20.50
CA LEU A 61 11.71 -6.74 21.83
C LEU A 61 10.43 -7.00 22.66
N GLU A 62 9.33 -7.43 22.04
CA GLU A 62 8.10 -7.87 22.71
C GLU A 62 7.14 -8.48 21.65
N PRO A 63 6.40 -9.56 21.94
CA PRO A 63 5.33 -10.02 21.07
C PRO A 63 4.26 -8.92 20.97
N PRO A 64 3.71 -8.64 19.76
CA PRO A 64 2.63 -7.67 19.64
C PRO A 64 1.43 -8.12 20.48
N PRO A 65 0.61 -7.18 20.99
CA PRO A 65 -0.60 -7.53 21.72
C PRO A 65 -1.46 -8.44 20.84
N GLY A 66 -1.63 -9.69 21.28
CA GLY A 66 -2.39 -10.69 20.54
C GLY A 66 -3.90 -10.41 20.51
N GLY A 67 -4.63 -11.17 19.71
CA GLY A 67 -6.09 -11.15 19.68
C GLY A 67 -6.71 -10.41 18.49
N SER A 68 -7.94 -10.79 18.15
CA SER A 68 -8.66 -10.29 16.97
C SER A 68 -8.89 -8.78 16.99
N ALA A 69 -9.13 -8.18 18.17
CA ALA A 69 -9.36 -6.75 18.31
C ALA A 69 -8.15 -5.90 17.89
N PHE A 70 -6.93 -6.35 18.24
CA PHE A 70 -5.71 -5.69 17.80
C PHE A 70 -5.57 -5.74 16.28
N TRP A 71 -5.71 -6.92 15.68
CA TRP A 71 -5.60 -7.08 14.23
C TRP A 71 -6.67 -6.30 13.46
N MET A 72 -7.90 -6.25 13.97
CA MET A 72 -8.94 -5.39 13.40
C MET A 72 -8.55 -3.90 13.46
N SER A 73 -7.94 -3.44 14.56
CA SER A 73 -7.44 -2.06 14.66
C SER A 73 -6.33 -1.77 13.64
N VAL A 74 -5.46 -2.74 13.35
CA VAL A 74 -4.45 -2.65 12.29
C VAL A 74 -5.13 -2.52 10.92
N GLN A 75 -6.13 -3.35 10.63
CA GLN A 75 -6.82 -3.31 9.33
C GLN A 75 -7.60 -2.01 9.10
N VAL A 76 -8.12 -1.38 10.16
CA VAL A 76 -8.77 -0.06 10.05
C VAL A 76 -7.80 0.97 9.49
N TRP A 77 -6.53 0.94 9.87
CA TRP A 77 -5.49 1.83 9.33
C TRP A 77 -5.15 1.54 7.87
N GLN A 78 -5.37 0.32 7.37
CA GLN A 78 -5.16 0.03 5.95
C GLN A 78 -6.15 0.77 5.03
N ILE A 79 -7.34 1.14 5.51
CA ILE A 79 -8.33 1.89 4.71
C ILE A 79 -7.82 3.28 4.30
N PRO A 80 -7.42 4.17 5.25
CA PRO A 80 -6.87 5.47 4.88
C PRO A 80 -5.53 5.35 4.15
N LEU A 81 -4.71 4.33 4.44
CA LEU A 81 -3.47 4.08 3.70
C LEU A 81 -3.74 3.71 2.25
N ALA A 82 -4.64 2.76 1.98
CA ALA A 82 -5.02 2.40 0.61
C ALA A 82 -5.57 3.61 -0.16
N GLY A 83 -6.36 4.47 0.50
CA GLY A 83 -6.80 5.74 -0.07
C GLY A 83 -5.63 6.67 -0.41
N LEU A 84 -4.69 6.83 0.51
CA LEU A 84 -3.47 7.61 0.30
C LEU A 84 -2.62 7.04 -0.85
N GLY A 85 -2.43 5.73 -0.92
CA GLY A 85 -1.71 5.05 -1.99
C GLY A 85 -2.30 5.28 -3.35
N VAL A 86 -3.63 5.18 -3.48
CA VAL A 86 -4.35 5.53 -4.71
C VAL A 86 -4.08 6.98 -5.10
N LEU A 87 -4.23 7.91 -4.16
CA LEU A 87 -4.03 9.35 -4.38
C LEU A 87 -2.60 9.66 -4.84
N LEU A 88 -1.60 9.17 -4.12
CA LEU A 88 -0.19 9.38 -4.43
C LEU A 88 0.22 8.72 -5.73
N THR A 89 -0.25 7.49 -5.99
CA THR A 89 0.02 6.78 -7.24
C THR A 89 -0.52 7.56 -8.43
N GLY A 90 -1.78 8.04 -8.35
CA GLY A 90 -2.39 8.83 -9.41
C GLY A 90 -1.65 10.15 -9.65
N TRP A 91 -1.24 10.81 -8.58
CA TRP A 91 -0.47 12.04 -8.65
C TRP A 91 0.92 11.84 -9.29
N PHE A 92 1.70 10.87 -8.81
CA PHE A 92 3.02 10.58 -9.38
C PHE A 92 2.91 10.09 -10.82
N ALA A 93 1.89 9.29 -11.17
CA ALA A 93 1.66 8.86 -12.54
C ALA A 93 1.38 10.04 -13.47
N LYS A 94 0.49 10.97 -13.07
CA LYS A 94 0.23 12.20 -13.84
C LYS A 94 1.48 13.08 -13.93
N ARG A 95 2.24 13.22 -12.85
CA ARG A 95 3.47 14.02 -12.85
C ARG A 95 4.54 13.44 -13.78
N LEU A 96 4.69 12.12 -13.82
CA LEU A 96 5.67 11.42 -14.66
C LEU A 96 5.22 11.21 -16.12
N SER A 97 3.97 11.58 -16.46
CA SER A 97 3.49 11.58 -17.84
C SER A 97 4.06 12.72 -18.68
N GLY A 98 4.68 13.73 -18.06
CA GLY A 98 5.24 14.89 -18.76
C GLY A 98 6.51 14.59 -19.59
N GLU A 99 6.82 15.51 -20.49
CA GLU A 99 7.95 15.40 -21.43
C GLU A 99 9.33 15.57 -20.75
N LYS A 100 9.41 16.37 -19.66
CA LYS A 100 10.67 16.72 -18.97
C LYS A 100 11.04 15.74 -17.85
N LEU A 101 11.27 14.48 -18.21
CA LEU A 101 11.47 13.36 -17.27
C LEU A 101 12.50 13.62 -16.14
N PRO A 102 13.72 14.14 -16.38
CA PRO A 102 14.72 14.26 -15.32
C PRO A 102 14.33 15.24 -14.21
N ARG A 103 13.77 16.40 -14.60
CA ARG A 103 13.31 17.42 -13.63
C ARG A 103 12.08 16.95 -12.87
N LEU A 104 11.18 16.25 -13.54
CA LEU A 104 9.97 15.70 -12.92
C LEU A 104 10.32 14.61 -11.91
N LEU A 105 11.28 13.74 -12.23
CA LEU A 105 11.76 12.69 -11.34
C LEU A 105 12.50 13.26 -10.13
N LEU A 106 13.41 14.23 -10.32
CA LEU A 106 14.06 14.95 -9.21
C LEU A 106 13.04 15.66 -8.30
N GLY A 107 12.05 16.32 -8.89
CA GLY A 107 10.98 16.97 -8.14
C GLY A 107 10.14 15.96 -7.35
N SER A 108 9.87 14.78 -7.90
CA SER A 108 9.15 13.71 -7.21
C SER A 108 9.97 13.09 -6.07
N ILE A 109 11.28 12.90 -6.28
CA ILE A 109 12.21 12.47 -5.23
C ILE A 109 12.27 13.53 -4.12
N GLY A 110 12.33 14.81 -4.48
CA GLY A 110 12.26 15.92 -3.52
C GLY A 110 11.00 15.86 -2.65
N CYS A 111 9.85 15.55 -3.25
CA CYS A 111 8.60 15.36 -2.49
C CYS A 111 8.64 14.19 -1.50
N ALA A 112 9.45 13.15 -1.75
CA ALA A 112 9.69 12.06 -0.80
C ALA A 112 10.78 12.40 0.24
N LEU A 113 11.81 13.17 -0.15
CA LEU A 113 12.90 13.59 0.73
C LEU A 113 12.47 14.62 1.78
N ILE A 114 11.56 15.54 1.44
CA ILE A 114 11.14 16.61 2.37
C ILE A 114 10.48 16.04 3.64
N PRO A 115 9.52 15.11 3.58
CA PRO A 115 8.98 14.46 4.77
C PRO A 115 10.04 13.70 5.57
N LEU A 116 10.98 13.04 4.88
CA LEU A 116 12.09 12.34 5.54
C LEU A 116 12.99 13.31 6.32
N LEU A 117 13.36 14.45 5.72
CA LEU A 117 14.14 15.48 6.40
C LEU A 117 13.39 16.06 7.61
N LEU A 118 12.09 16.28 7.49
CA LEU A 118 11.27 16.74 8.60
C LEU A 118 11.26 15.73 9.76
N LEU A 119 11.20 14.42 9.46
CA LEU A 119 11.32 13.35 10.47
C LEU A 119 12.69 13.37 11.14
N VAL A 120 13.77 13.50 10.35
CA VAL A 120 15.15 13.57 10.88
C VAL A 120 15.31 14.78 11.80
N VAL A 121 14.82 15.95 11.40
CA VAL A 121 14.86 17.16 12.23
C VAL A 121 14.06 16.94 13.52
N TYR A 122 12.83 16.44 13.42
CA TYR A 122 11.98 16.18 14.59
C TYR A 122 12.68 15.30 15.64
N VAL A 123 13.30 14.20 15.20
CA VAL A 123 14.02 13.27 16.08
C VAL A 123 15.25 13.93 16.71
N ASN A 124 15.96 14.80 15.99
CA ASN A 124 17.24 15.36 16.44
C ASN A 124 17.14 16.69 17.20
N THR A 125 16.08 17.49 17.00
CA THR A 125 16.02 18.87 17.52
C THR A 125 15.03 19.07 18.68
N ARG A 126 14.49 17.99 19.27
CA ARG A 126 13.42 18.05 20.30
C ARG A 126 12.24 18.94 19.88
N MET A 127 11.89 18.91 18.60
CA MET A 127 10.79 19.73 18.07
C MET A 127 9.48 19.37 18.79
N PRO A 128 8.68 20.36 19.25
CA PRO A 128 7.38 20.08 19.86
C PRO A 128 6.45 19.36 18.89
N ARG A 129 5.73 18.34 19.37
CA ARG A 129 4.74 17.58 18.57
C ARG A 129 3.74 18.45 17.81
N PRO A 130 3.17 19.53 18.39
CA PRO A 130 2.24 20.38 17.66
C PRO A 130 2.89 21.08 16.46
N LEU A 131 4.13 21.55 16.62
CA LEU A 131 4.89 22.18 15.52
C LEU A 131 5.16 21.18 14.40
N PHE A 132 5.59 19.96 14.75
CA PHE A 132 5.76 18.88 13.79
C PHE A 132 4.45 18.58 13.04
N GLY A 133 3.33 18.48 13.76
CA GLY A 133 2.01 18.27 13.15
C GLY A 133 1.59 19.39 12.20
N LEU A 134 1.82 20.64 12.56
CA LEU A 134 1.54 21.79 11.68
C LEU A 134 2.40 21.76 10.41
N LEU A 135 3.69 21.47 10.53
CA LEU A 135 4.59 21.32 9.38
C LEU A 135 4.18 20.14 8.51
N TRP A 136 3.80 19.02 9.11
CA TRP A 136 3.32 17.83 8.40
C TRP A 136 2.04 18.11 7.61
N LEU A 137 1.05 18.75 8.25
CA LEU A 137 -0.18 19.19 7.59
C LEU A 137 0.10 20.20 6.48
N GLY A 138 1.05 21.11 6.70
CA GLY A 138 1.58 22.01 5.68
C GLY A 138 2.08 21.25 4.46
N LEU A 139 2.94 20.24 4.65
CA LEU A 139 3.42 19.39 3.56
C LEU A 139 2.29 18.65 2.84
N CYS A 140 1.34 18.08 3.57
CA CYS A 140 0.17 17.44 2.97
C CYS A 140 -0.67 18.43 2.13
N SER A 141 -0.83 19.67 2.60
CA SER A 141 -1.57 20.71 1.88
C SER A 141 -0.89 21.11 0.56
N LEU A 142 0.44 21.04 0.49
CA LEU A 142 1.20 21.32 -0.73
C LEU A 142 1.00 20.26 -1.82
N LEU A 143 0.58 19.05 -1.46
CA LEU A 143 0.24 17.99 -2.42
C LEU A 143 -1.13 18.22 -3.07
N TRP A 144 -2.01 19.01 -2.43
CA TRP A 144 -3.39 19.19 -2.85
C TRP A 144 -3.57 19.77 -4.27
N PRO A 145 -2.84 20.82 -4.71
CA PRO A 145 -2.91 21.29 -6.09
C PRO A 145 -2.49 20.21 -7.09
N GLY A 146 -1.50 19.40 -6.72
CA GLY A 146 -1.04 18.27 -7.51
C GLY A 146 -2.12 17.20 -7.69
N LEU A 147 -2.82 16.84 -6.62
CA LEU A 147 -3.93 15.88 -6.68
C LEU A 147 -5.07 16.36 -7.58
N ARG A 148 -5.37 17.66 -7.57
CA ARG A 148 -6.40 18.24 -8.46
C ARG A 148 -6.03 18.20 -9.95
N SER A 149 -4.74 18.04 -10.28
CA SER A 149 -4.28 17.95 -11.68
C SER A 149 -4.55 16.58 -12.33
N VAL A 150 -4.90 15.56 -11.55
CA VAL A 150 -5.24 14.23 -12.05
C VAL A 150 -6.66 14.23 -12.62
N ASP A 151 -6.82 13.69 -13.83
CA ASP A 151 -8.10 13.67 -14.52
C ASP A 151 -9.15 12.91 -13.71
N ARG A 152 -10.33 13.52 -13.48
CA ARG A 152 -11.38 12.93 -12.64
C ARG A 152 -11.82 11.53 -13.09
N ALA A 153 -11.81 11.31 -14.40
CA ALA A 153 -12.15 10.02 -15.00
C ALA A 153 -11.14 8.91 -14.67
N ALA A 154 -9.89 9.26 -14.32
CA ALA A 154 -8.84 8.29 -14.02
C ALA A 154 -8.90 7.73 -12.58
N TRP A 155 -9.53 8.47 -11.64
CA TRP A 155 -9.55 8.08 -10.23
C TRP A 155 -10.30 6.77 -9.96
N LYS A 156 -11.49 6.61 -10.52
CA LYS A 156 -12.32 5.43 -10.27
C LYS A 156 -11.69 4.14 -10.82
N PRO A 157 -11.16 4.10 -12.06
CA PRO A 157 -10.40 2.95 -12.56
C PRO A 157 -9.13 2.67 -11.77
N LEU A 158 -8.38 3.72 -11.39
CA LEU A 158 -7.16 3.55 -10.59
C LEU A 158 -7.47 2.95 -9.22
N ALA A 159 -8.47 3.49 -8.53
CA ALA A 159 -8.91 2.99 -7.24
C ALA A 159 -9.42 1.54 -7.35
N ALA A 160 -10.22 1.23 -8.37
CA ALA A 160 -10.69 -0.13 -8.61
C ALA A 160 -9.53 -1.11 -8.86
N TRP A 161 -8.51 -0.68 -9.62
CA TRP A 161 -7.32 -1.50 -9.86
C TRP A 161 -6.53 -1.74 -8.58
N MET A 162 -6.14 -0.67 -7.89
CA MET A 162 -5.28 -0.72 -6.69
C MET A 162 -5.94 -1.51 -5.56
N LEU A 163 -7.23 -1.30 -5.31
CA LEU A 163 -7.99 -2.08 -4.33
C LEU A 163 -8.13 -3.54 -4.78
N GLY A 164 -8.34 -3.77 -6.07
CA GLY A 164 -8.50 -5.10 -6.66
C GLY A 164 -7.25 -5.97 -6.60
N ILE A 165 -6.04 -5.40 -6.55
CA ILE A 165 -4.77 -6.14 -6.40
C ILE A 165 -4.76 -7.02 -5.14
N ASN A 166 -5.53 -6.63 -4.10
CA ASN A 166 -5.71 -7.44 -2.88
C ASN A 166 -6.41 -8.79 -3.13
N ALA A 167 -6.89 -9.06 -4.36
CA ALA A 167 -7.32 -10.40 -4.75
C ALA A 167 -6.16 -11.41 -4.73
N VAL A 168 -4.92 -10.97 -4.97
CA VAL A 168 -3.73 -11.83 -4.95
C VAL A 168 -3.49 -12.42 -3.55
N PRO A 169 -3.29 -11.63 -2.49
CA PRO A 169 -3.11 -12.18 -1.15
C PRO A 169 -4.33 -12.97 -0.68
N LEU A 170 -5.53 -12.53 -1.03
CA LEU A 170 -6.76 -13.25 -0.71
C LEU A 170 -6.77 -14.66 -1.34
N ALA A 171 -6.40 -14.79 -2.62
CA ALA A 171 -6.32 -16.07 -3.31
C ALA A 171 -5.18 -16.98 -2.80
N LEU A 172 -4.08 -16.39 -2.31
CA LEU A 172 -2.94 -17.12 -1.76
C LEU A 172 -3.08 -17.47 -0.28
N THR A 173 -4.09 -16.92 0.41
CA THR A 173 -4.32 -17.18 1.84
C THR A 173 -4.44 -18.68 2.17
N PRO A 174 -5.16 -19.53 1.40
CA PRO A 174 -5.23 -20.96 1.70
C PRO A 174 -3.86 -21.65 1.66
N LEU A 175 -3.00 -21.26 0.72
CA LEU A 175 -1.63 -21.76 0.64
C LEU A 175 -0.80 -21.26 1.82
N ALA A 176 -0.94 -19.97 2.19
CA ALA A 176 -0.27 -19.41 3.36
C ALA A 176 -0.67 -20.15 4.65
N VAL A 177 -1.97 -20.43 4.84
CA VAL A 177 -2.49 -21.24 5.96
C VAL A 177 -1.86 -22.63 5.96
N LEU A 178 -1.82 -23.31 4.82
CA LEU A 178 -1.19 -24.62 4.70
C LEU A 178 0.29 -24.58 5.09
N LEU A 179 1.06 -23.59 4.60
CA LEU A 179 2.48 -23.45 4.93
C LEU A 179 2.73 -23.14 6.41
N VAL A 180 1.84 -22.38 7.05
CA VAL A 180 1.85 -22.16 8.51
C VAL A 180 1.57 -23.46 9.27
N LEU A 181 0.55 -24.22 8.86
CA LEU A 181 0.22 -25.52 9.46
C LEU A 181 1.37 -26.52 9.35
N LEU A 182 2.04 -26.54 8.21
CA LEU A 182 3.22 -27.38 7.95
C LEU A 182 4.51 -26.83 8.58
N ARG A 183 4.46 -25.67 9.25
CA ARG A 183 5.62 -24.96 9.81
C ARG A 183 6.75 -24.75 8.78
N ALA A 184 6.41 -24.59 7.50
CA ALA A 184 7.35 -24.47 6.39
C ALA A 184 7.81 -23.01 6.18
N ALA A 185 8.60 -22.48 7.11
CA ALA A 185 9.00 -21.06 7.12
C ALA A 185 9.67 -20.55 5.84
N PRO A 186 10.61 -21.26 5.20
CA PRO A 186 11.25 -20.77 3.97
C PRO A 186 10.26 -20.64 2.80
N LEU A 187 9.33 -21.59 2.68
CA LEU A 187 8.29 -21.56 1.66
C LEU A 187 7.28 -20.44 1.93
N TYR A 188 6.93 -20.22 3.20
CA TYR A 188 6.07 -19.12 3.59
C TYR A 188 6.70 -17.75 3.27
N GLN A 189 7.99 -17.55 3.57
CA GLN A 189 8.71 -16.33 3.20
C GLN A 189 8.82 -16.15 1.69
N ALA A 190 9.13 -17.23 0.95
CA ALA A 190 9.16 -17.19 -0.51
C ALA A 190 7.79 -16.82 -1.10
N LEU A 191 6.70 -17.30 -0.49
CA LEU A 191 5.34 -16.91 -0.86
C LEU A 191 5.09 -15.42 -0.61
N GLU A 192 5.46 -14.89 0.56
CA GLU A 192 5.31 -13.47 0.88
C GLU A 192 6.10 -12.57 -0.09
N TYR A 193 7.37 -12.89 -0.37
CA TYR A 193 8.17 -12.13 -1.34
C TYR A 193 7.64 -12.23 -2.76
N GLY A 194 7.24 -13.44 -3.20
CA GLY A 194 6.65 -13.66 -4.51
C GLY A 194 5.35 -12.88 -4.68
N MET A 195 4.52 -12.86 -3.64
CA MET A 195 3.27 -12.09 -3.60
C MET A 195 3.52 -10.59 -3.66
N ALA A 196 4.46 -10.06 -2.86
CA ALA A 196 4.81 -8.64 -2.88
C ALA A 196 5.32 -8.20 -4.28
N PHE A 197 6.20 -8.98 -4.88
CA PHE A 197 6.71 -8.71 -6.23
C PHE A 197 5.60 -8.77 -7.29
N TRP A 198 4.69 -9.74 -7.17
CA TRP A 198 3.54 -9.87 -8.08
C TRP A 198 2.57 -8.69 -7.95
N MET A 199 2.23 -8.28 -6.73
CA MET A 199 1.38 -7.13 -6.48
C MET A 199 2.00 -5.84 -7.02
N LEU A 200 3.30 -5.62 -6.82
CA LEU A 200 4.03 -4.48 -7.37
C LEU A 200 4.04 -4.49 -8.90
N GLY A 201 4.21 -5.66 -9.51
CA GLY A 201 4.10 -5.86 -10.96
C GLY A 201 2.71 -5.53 -11.49
N LEU A 202 1.65 -5.99 -10.82
CA LEU A 202 0.26 -5.68 -11.18
C LEU A 202 -0.07 -4.20 -11.01
N ALA A 203 0.37 -3.57 -9.92
CA ALA A 203 0.20 -2.13 -9.68
C ALA A 203 0.86 -1.33 -10.81
N THR A 204 2.13 -1.65 -11.11
CA THR A 204 2.88 -1.05 -12.21
C THR A 204 2.17 -1.24 -13.55
N TYR A 205 1.70 -2.46 -13.84
CA TYR A 205 0.98 -2.77 -15.08
C TYR A 205 -0.31 -1.95 -15.22
N GLY A 206 -1.13 -1.88 -14.16
CA GLY A 206 -2.37 -1.12 -14.19
C GLY A 206 -2.14 0.37 -14.37
N VAL A 207 -1.19 0.95 -13.64
CA VAL A 207 -0.82 2.37 -13.77
C VAL A 207 -0.30 2.65 -15.18
N SER A 208 0.56 1.78 -15.72
CA SER A 208 1.06 1.88 -17.09
C SER A 208 -0.07 1.89 -18.12
N ARG A 209 -1.06 1.00 -17.97
CA ARG A 209 -2.23 0.93 -18.88
C ARG A 209 -3.17 2.12 -18.74
N LEU A 210 -3.51 2.50 -17.51
CA LEU A 210 -4.49 3.55 -17.24
C LEU A 210 -3.96 4.95 -17.62
N PHE A 211 -2.67 5.22 -17.35
CA PHE A 211 -2.03 6.51 -17.64
C PHE A 211 -1.21 6.51 -18.93
N ARG A 212 -1.19 5.40 -19.68
CA ARG A 212 -0.41 5.20 -20.93
C ARG A 212 1.07 5.51 -20.75
N LEU A 213 1.64 5.09 -19.62
CA LEU A 213 3.03 5.33 -19.26
C LEU A 213 3.92 4.14 -19.68
N PRO A 214 5.17 4.39 -20.09
CA PRO A 214 6.20 3.35 -20.13
C PRO A 214 6.31 2.65 -18.76
N ALA A 215 6.54 1.33 -18.76
CA ALA A 215 6.54 0.52 -17.55
C ALA A 215 7.46 1.05 -16.45
N ALA A 216 8.67 1.52 -16.80
CA ALA A 216 9.61 2.10 -15.85
C ALA A 216 9.04 3.35 -15.13
N ARG A 217 8.30 4.20 -15.83
CA ARG A 217 7.70 5.40 -15.22
C ARG A 217 6.53 5.04 -14.31
N ALA A 218 5.72 4.06 -14.72
CA ALA A 218 4.65 3.54 -13.89
C ALA A 218 5.20 2.89 -12.61
N PHE A 219 6.29 2.14 -12.73
CA PHE A 219 6.99 1.54 -11.59
C PHE A 219 7.47 2.64 -10.63
N CYS A 220 8.15 3.67 -11.14
CA CYS A 220 8.58 4.80 -10.30
C CYS A 220 7.40 5.49 -9.60
N ALA A 221 6.24 5.62 -10.26
CA ALA A 221 5.06 6.23 -9.66
C ALA A 221 4.54 5.41 -8.46
N VAL A 222 4.43 4.09 -8.63
CA VAL A 222 3.99 3.18 -7.56
C VAL A 222 5.02 3.14 -6.44
N PHE A 223 6.30 3.00 -6.77
CA PHE A 223 7.38 2.93 -5.79
C PHE A 223 7.51 4.21 -4.94
N LEU A 224 7.41 5.38 -5.57
CA LEU A 224 7.41 6.65 -4.84
C LEU A 224 6.16 6.82 -3.98
N ALA A 225 5.00 6.34 -4.44
CA ALA A 225 3.79 6.31 -3.62
C ALA A 225 3.98 5.45 -2.36
N MET A 226 4.54 4.25 -2.50
CA MET A 226 4.85 3.36 -1.36
C MET A 226 5.84 4.01 -0.37
N ILE A 227 6.90 4.66 -0.86
CA ILE A 227 7.83 5.40 0.02
C ILE A 227 7.08 6.50 0.79
N CYS A 228 6.24 7.28 0.11
CA CYS A 228 5.46 8.32 0.76
C CYS A 228 4.43 7.77 1.76
N GLU A 229 3.83 6.60 1.52
CA GLU A 229 2.98 5.91 2.49
C GLU A 229 3.76 5.49 3.74
N ILE A 230 4.96 4.91 3.57
CA ILE A 230 5.85 4.54 4.68
C ILE A 230 6.22 5.79 5.51
N LEU A 231 6.58 6.89 4.85
CA LEU A 231 6.90 8.16 5.53
C LEU A 231 5.68 8.74 6.24
N CYS A 232 4.48 8.60 5.66
CA CYS A 232 3.21 8.97 6.30
C CYS A 232 2.97 8.17 7.58
N LEU A 233 3.18 6.85 7.55
CA LEU A 233 3.08 6.00 8.74
C LEU A 233 4.03 6.43 9.85
N PHE A 234 5.29 6.72 9.53
CA PHE A 234 6.23 7.26 10.52
C PHE A 234 5.74 8.61 11.07
N GLY A 235 5.25 9.50 10.21
CA GLY A 235 4.65 10.77 10.64
C GLY A 235 3.50 10.57 11.64
N LEU A 236 2.57 9.66 11.34
CA LEU A 236 1.44 9.31 12.22
C LEU A 236 1.92 8.73 13.56
N TYR A 237 2.94 7.89 13.55
CA TYR A 237 3.56 7.36 14.77
C TYR A 237 4.17 8.47 15.63
N PHE A 238 4.95 9.38 15.04
CA PHE A 238 5.58 10.48 15.80
C PHE A 238 4.57 11.50 16.34
N LEU A 239 3.42 11.65 15.69
CA LEU A 239 2.27 12.41 16.19
C LEU A 239 1.53 11.71 17.33
N GLY A 240 1.83 10.43 17.60
CA GLY A 240 1.15 9.62 18.62
C GLY A 240 -0.21 9.10 18.18
N LEU A 241 -0.52 9.13 16.88
CA LEU A 241 -1.79 8.63 16.31
C LEU A 241 -1.77 7.12 16.08
N VAL A 242 -0.58 6.55 15.83
CA VAL A 242 -0.36 5.12 15.61
C VAL A 242 0.58 4.60 16.70
N GLY A 243 0.20 3.52 17.38
CA GLY A 243 1.05 2.88 18.39
C GLY A 243 2.20 2.08 17.75
N LYS A 244 3.31 1.91 18.48
CA LYS A 244 4.48 1.14 18.03
C LYS A 244 4.14 -0.26 17.48
N PRO A 245 3.26 -1.07 18.13
CA PRO A 245 2.92 -2.40 17.61
C PRO A 245 2.14 -2.35 16.30
N VAL A 246 1.30 -1.34 16.12
CA VAL A 246 0.54 -1.13 14.88
C VAL A 246 1.49 -0.71 13.76
N LEU A 247 2.41 0.21 14.04
CA LEU A 247 3.43 0.65 13.07
C LEU A 247 4.28 -0.54 12.57
N SER A 248 4.79 -1.37 13.47
CA SER A 248 5.65 -2.51 13.08
C SER A 248 4.92 -3.48 12.16
N VAL A 249 3.63 -3.71 12.40
CA VAL A 249 2.82 -4.60 11.57
C VAL A 249 2.50 -3.96 10.23
N LEU A 250 2.12 -2.68 10.20
CA LEU A 250 1.80 -1.98 8.95
C LEU A 250 3.03 -1.86 8.05
N LEU A 251 4.23 -1.66 8.59
CA LEU A 251 5.47 -1.64 7.81
C LEU A 251 5.81 -2.99 7.16
N LEU A 252 5.39 -4.11 7.77
CA LEU A 252 5.56 -5.44 7.18
C LEU A 252 4.47 -5.77 6.15
N SER A 253 3.40 -4.99 6.11
CA SER A 253 2.22 -5.22 5.27
C SER A 253 2.18 -4.32 4.02
N LEU A 254 3.06 -3.31 3.93
CA LEU A 254 3.24 -2.41 2.79
C LEU A 254 4.35 -2.91 1.87
#